data_AF-A0A8T3V1Z8-F1
#
_entry.id   AF-A0A8T3V1Z8-F1
#
_cell.length_a   1.000
_cell.length_b   1.000
_cell.length_c   1.000
_cell.angle_alpha   90.00
_cell.angle_beta   90.00
_cell.angle_gamma   90.00
#
_symmetry.space_group_name_H-M   'P 1'
#
loop_
_entity.id
_entity.type
_entity.pdbx_description
1 polymer ?
#
loop_
_entity_poly.entity_id
_entity_poly.type
_entity_poly.pdbx_seq_one_letter_code
_entity_poly.pdbx_strand_id
1 'polypeptide(L)'
;MGNRDLEYLDNIIDYCDKVEKILNEFDSNYDEFIVNDIFQLSCSMCIIQIGENVDRLSDDFKENYNHIPWRSIKDMRNIMTHKYESAEFDVMWYALTVEVPELKEELVKLKNINL
;
A
#
# COMPACT_ATOMS: atom_id res chain seq x y z
N MET A 1 4.79 -17.31 -14.48
CA MET A 1 4.04 -16.11 -14.08
C MET A 1 2.80 -16.01 -14.95
N GLY A 2 1.62 -15.99 -14.35
CA GLY A 2 0.37 -15.88 -15.11
C GLY A 2 0.03 -14.43 -15.38
N ASN A 3 -0.73 -14.17 -16.46
CA ASN A 3 -1.30 -12.85 -16.76
C ASN A 3 -1.99 -12.21 -15.53
N ARG A 4 -2.60 -13.05 -14.69
CA ARG A 4 -3.25 -12.67 -13.42
C ARG A 4 -2.34 -12.01 -12.38
N ASP A 5 -1.07 -12.41 -12.26
CA ASP A 5 -0.16 -11.77 -11.29
C ASP A 5 0.16 -10.33 -11.71
N LEU A 6 0.30 -10.10 -13.02
CA LEU A 6 0.51 -8.76 -13.59
C LEU A 6 -0.71 -7.86 -13.36
N GLU A 7 -1.93 -8.39 -13.52
CA GLU A 7 -3.16 -7.65 -13.19
C GLU A 7 -3.21 -7.24 -11.71
N TYR A 8 -2.76 -8.11 -10.79
CA TYR A 8 -2.70 -7.75 -9.36
C TYR A 8 -1.60 -6.74 -9.06
N LEU A 9 -0.45 -6.80 -9.72
CA LEU A 9 0.58 -5.75 -9.62
C LEU A 9 0.04 -4.40 -10.08
N ASP A 10 -0.67 -4.36 -11.20
CA ASP A 10 -1.26 -3.13 -11.73
C ASP A 10 -2.27 -2.54 -10.75
N ASN A 11 -3.12 -3.39 -10.17
CA ASN A 11 -4.03 -2.94 -9.13
C ASN A 11 -3.29 -2.38 -7.90
N ILE A 12 -2.19 -3.01 -7.47
CA ILE A 12 -1.40 -2.51 -6.33
C ILE A 12 -0.82 -1.13 -6.65
N ILE A 13 -0.23 -0.96 -7.83
CA ILE A 13 0.33 0.32 -8.29
C ILE A 13 -0.77 1.40 -8.34
N ASP A 14 -1.94 1.08 -8.91
CA ASP A 14 -3.09 1.99 -8.95
C ASP A 14 -3.55 2.44 -7.56
N TYR A 15 -3.48 1.57 -6.54
CA TYR A 15 -3.80 1.96 -5.17
C TYR A 15 -2.69 2.77 -4.50
N CYS A 16 -1.42 2.54 -4.84
CA CYS A 16 -0.33 3.41 -4.41
C CYS A 16 -0.49 4.83 -5.00
N ASP A 17 -0.87 4.94 -6.28
CA ASP A 17 -1.17 6.21 -6.93
C ASP A 17 -2.34 6.95 -6.26
N LYS A 18 -3.36 6.20 -5.82
CA LYS A 18 -4.48 6.79 -5.07
C LYS A 18 -4.04 7.30 -3.70
N VAL A 19 -3.17 6.60 -2.99
CA VAL A 19 -2.58 7.11 -1.73
C VAL A 19 -1.86 8.42 -1.99
N GLU A 20 -0.99 8.48 -2.99
CA GLU A 20 -0.28 9.71 -3.37
C GLU A 20 -1.23 10.85 -3.71
N LYS A 21 -2.30 10.57 -4.46
CA LYS A 21 -3.33 11.55 -4.79
C LYS A 21 -4.05 12.07 -3.55
N ILE A 22 -4.45 11.18 -2.63
CA ILE A 22 -5.13 11.58 -1.38
C ILE A 22 -4.19 12.43 -0.53
N LEU A 23 -2.92 12.02 -0.36
CA LEU A 23 -1.92 12.82 0.36
C LEU A 23 -1.80 14.22 -0.23
N ASN A 24 -1.75 14.35 -1.55
CA ASN A 24 -1.69 15.66 -2.23
C ASN A 24 -2.98 16.48 -2.05
N GLU A 25 -4.17 15.86 -2.03
CA GLU A 25 -5.45 16.57 -1.79
C GLU A 25 -5.53 17.18 -0.39
N PHE A 26 -4.81 16.61 0.58
CA PHE A 26 -4.70 17.10 1.96
C PHE A 26 -3.34 17.78 2.26
N ASP A 27 -2.62 18.23 1.23
CA ASP A 27 -1.31 18.90 1.33
C ASP A 27 -0.25 18.12 2.13
N SER A 28 -0.38 16.80 2.21
CA SER A 28 0.45 15.91 3.03
C SER A 28 0.57 16.39 4.48
N ASN A 29 -0.53 16.90 5.04
CA ASN A 29 -0.57 17.47 6.38
C ASN A 29 -0.89 16.40 7.44
N TYR A 30 0.09 16.10 8.29
CA TYR A 30 -0.06 15.14 9.38
C TYR A 30 -1.06 15.59 10.46
N ASP A 31 -1.08 16.89 10.80
CA ASP A 31 -2.00 17.40 11.82
C ASP A 31 -3.46 17.30 11.35
N GLU A 32 -3.71 17.46 10.05
CA GLU A 32 -5.03 17.22 9.45
C GLU A 32 -5.35 15.72 9.44
N PHE A 33 -4.38 14.86 9.11
CA PHE A 33 -4.56 13.41 9.12
C PHE A 33 -5.05 12.88 10.46
N ILE A 34 -4.48 13.32 11.59
CA ILE A 34 -4.85 12.80 12.91
C ILE A 34 -6.27 13.21 13.37
N VAL A 35 -6.86 14.24 12.78
CA VAL A 35 -8.20 14.75 13.17
C VAL A 35 -9.29 14.52 12.11
N ASN A 36 -8.91 14.12 10.89
CA ASN A 36 -9.84 13.99 9.77
C ASN A 36 -10.13 12.52 9.43
N ASP A 37 -11.28 12.03 9.89
CA ASP A 37 -11.74 10.67 9.62
C ASP A 37 -11.84 10.34 8.14
N ILE A 38 -12.20 11.31 7.27
CA ILE A 38 -12.30 11.07 5.82
C ILE A 38 -10.92 10.80 5.24
N PHE A 39 -9.91 11.57 5.66
CA PHE A 39 -8.52 11.37 5.23
C PHE A 39 -8.03 9.97 5.67
N GLN A 40 -8.21 9.64 6.96
CA GLN A 40 -7.84 8.34 7.52
C GLN A 40 -8.52 7.19 6.79
N LEU A 41 -9.85 7.23 6.65
CA LEU A 41 -10.63 6.18 5.99
C LEU A 41 -10.26 5.99 4.52
N SER A 42 -9.98 7.09 3.81
CA SER A 42 -9.59 7.04 2.39
C SER A 42 -8.24 6.36 2.21
N CYS A 43 -7.26 6.71 3.06
CA CYS A 43 -5.95 6.08 3.11
C CYS A 43 -6.02 4.60 3.52
N SER A 44 -6.75 4.29 4.60
CA SER A 44 -6.94 2.92 5.10
C SER A 44 -7.54 2.00 4.04
N MET A 45 -8.54 2.47 3.30
CA MET A 45 -9.15 1.67 2.22
C MET A 45 -8.13 1.33 1.13
N CYS A 46 -7.24 2.25 0.77
CA CYS A 46 -6.18 1.98 -0.22
C CYS A 46 -5.21 0.91 0.29
N ILE A 47 -4.75 1.00 1.54
CA ILE A 47 -3.83 0.02 2.14
C ILE A 47 -4.47 -1.36 2.24
N ILE A 48 -5.73 -1.45 2.66
CA ILE A 48 -6.47 -2.72 2.68
C ILE A 48 -6.48 -3.35 1.29
N GLN A 49 -6.77 -2.56 0.25
CA GLN A 49 -6.81 -3.06 -1.12
C GLN A 49 -5.44 -3.46 -1.66
N ILE A 50 -4.36 -2.78 -1.27
CA ILE A 50 -2.99 -3.21 -1.55
C ILE A 50 -2.75 -4.59 -0.96
N GLY A 51 -3.04 -4.78 0.33
CA GLY A 51 -2.87 -6.07 1.02
C GLY A 51 -3.70 -7.20 0.41
N GLU A 52 -4.95 -6.93 0.01
CA GLU A 52 -5.83 -7.89 -0.68
C GLU A 52 -5.27 -8.35 -2.03
N ASN A 53 -4.69 -7.44 -2.82
CA ASN A 53 -4.07 -7.81 -4.10
C ASN A 53 -2.76 -8.57 -3.88
N VAL A 54 -1.96 -8.20 -2.87
CA VAL A 54 -0.75 -8.95 -2.49
C VAL A 54 -1.10 -10.39 -2.08
N ASP A 55 -2.18 -10.59 -1.33
CA ASP A 55 -2.60 -11.95 -0.93
C ASP A 55 -2.91 -12.84 -2.14
N ARG A 56 -3.43 -12.25 -3.22
CA ARG A 56 -3.84 -12.94 -4.45
C ARG A 56 -2.70 -13.21 -5.44
N LEU A 57 -1.53 -12.61 -5.26
CA LEU A 57 -0.33 -12.98 -6.01
C LEU A 57 -0.03 -14.47 -5.77
N SER A 58 0.43 -15.17 -6.81
CA SER A 58 0.83 -16.57 -6.69
C SER A 58 2.03 -16.73 -5.76
N ASP A 59 2.14 -17.90 -5.12
CA ASP A 59 3.29 -18.21 -4.25
C ASP A 59 4.59 -18.21 -5.07
N ASP A 60 4.58 -18.78 -6.28
CA ASP A 60 5.70 -18.71 -7.23
C ASP A 60 6.16 -17.26 -7.48
N PHE A 61 5.23 -16.31 -7.65
CA PHE A 61 5.56 -14.91 -7.85
C PHE A 61 6.24 -14.32 -6.61
N LYS A 62 5.65 -14.54 -5.43
CA LYS A 62 6.19 -14.05 -4.15
C LYS A 62 7.57 -14.63 -3.86
N GLU A 63 7.80 -15.90 -4.18
CA GLU A 63 9.09 -16.58 -4.02
C GLU A 63 10.16 -16.02 -4.95
N ASN A 64 9.82 -15.77 -6.22
CA ASN A 64 10.74 -15.19 -7.19
C ASN A 64 11.14 -13.74 -6.85
N TYR A 65 10.26 -12.99 -6.17
CA TYR A 65 10.49 -11.60 -5.76
C TYR A 65 10.49 -11.45 -4.24
N ASN A 66 11.17 -12.36 -3.53
CA ASN A 66 11.18 -12.41 -2.06
C ASN A 66 11.92 -11.25 -1.35
N HIS A 67 12.60 -10.38 -2.10
CA HIS A 67 13.18 -9.15 -1.57
C HIS A 67 12.11 -8.13 -1.18
N ILE A 68 10.91 -8.21 -1.78
CA ILE A 68 9.75 -7.43 -1.38
C ILE A 68 9.09 -8.13 -0.18
N PRO A 69 8.81 -7.41 0.92
CA PRO A 69 8.26 -7.99 2.14
C PRO A 69 6.75 -8.26 2.03
N TRP A 70 6.33 -9.13 1.11
CA TRP A 70 4.92 -9.42 0.78
C TRP A 70 4.06 -9.72 2.00
N ARG A 71 4.60 -10.47 2.96
CA ARG A 71 3.88 -10.81 4.19
C ARG A 71 3.58 -9.57 5.03
N SER A 72 4.56 -8.69 5.21
CA SER A 72 4.38 -7.45 5.97
C SER A 72 3.36 -6.54 5.28
N ILE A 73 3.43 -6.41 3.95
CA ILE A 73 2.47 -5.60 3.17
C ILE A 73 1.05 -6.16 3.30
N LYS A 74 0.89 -7.48 3.23
CA LYS A 74 -0.39 -8.14 3.47
C LYS A 74 -0.90 -7.89 4.90
N ASP A 75 -0.04 -8.01 5.90
CA ASP A 75 -0.40 -7.89 7.31
C ASP A 75 -0.69 -6.44 7.72
N MET A 76 -0.23 -5.45 6.95
CA MET A 76 -0.49 -4.02 7.17
C MET A 76 -1.98 -3.68 7.21
N ARG A 77 -2.84 -4.44 6.50
CA ARG A 77 -4.29 -4.27 6.56
C ARG A 77 -4.84 -4.41 7.99
N ASN A 78 -4.19 -5.21 8.84
CA ASN A 78 -4.68 -5.45 10.20
C ASN A 78 -4.59 -4.18 11.04
N ILE A 79 -3.51 -3.40 10.89
CA ILE A 79 -3.33 -2.08 11.54
C ILE A 79 -4.49 -1.15 11.14
N MET A 80 -4.87 -1.17 9.86
CA MET A 80 -5.91 -0.31 9.30
C MET A 80 -7.35 -0.74 9.64
N THR A 81 -7.53 -1.91 10.28
CA THR A 81 -8.84 -2.45 10.68
C THR A 81 -9.11 -2.36 12.18
N HIS A 82 -8.13 -1.93 12.96
CA HIS A 82 -8.25 -1.72 14.40
C HIS A 82 -8.51 -0.24 14.72
N LYS A 83 -8.90 0.04 15.97
CA LYS A 83 -9.33 1.39 16.36
C LYS A 83 -8.13 2.32 16.40
N TYR A 84 -8.19 3.39 15.61
CA TYR A 84 -7.18 4.43 15.56
C TYR A 84 -6.86 5.04 16.93
N GLU A 85 -5.79 4.57 17.56
CA GLU A 85 -5.18 5.21 18.72
C GLU A 85 -4.01 6.10 18.28
N SER A 86 -3.61 7.07 19.11
CA SER A 86 -2.59 8.06 18.70
C SER A 86 -1.27 7.45 18.26
N ALA A 87 -0.85 6.32 18.86
CA ALA A 87 0.36 5.60 18.47
C ALA A 87 0.22 4.87 17.11
N GLU A 88 -1.00 4.59 16.66
CA GLU A 88 -1.25 3.96 15.36
C GLU A 88 -1.17 4.98 14.22
N PHE A 89 -1.49 6.25 14.47
CA PHE A 89 -1.42 7.29 13.45
C PHE A 89 0.00 7.54 12.93
N ASP A 90 1.01 7.53 13.80
CA ASP A 90 2.41 7.67 13.38
C ASP A 90 2.83 6.52 12.45
N VAL A 91 2.40 5.29 12.77
CA VAL A 91 2.69 4.10 11.97
C VAL A 91 1.96 4.15 10.63
N MET A 92 0.68 4.54 10.63
CA MET A 92 -0.08 4.73 9.41
C MET A 92 0.54 5.80 8.52
N TRP A 93 0.93 6.93 9.11
CA TRP A 93 1.53 8.03 8.38
C TRP A 93 2.85 7.62 7.74
N TYR A 94 3.71 6.89 8.47
CA TYR A 94 4.94 6.34 7.92
C TYR A 94 4.67 5.38 6.74
N ALA A 95 3.70 4.47 6.90
CA ALA A 95 3.32 3.56 5.83
C ALA A 95 2.86 4.32 4.58
N LEU A 96 2.02 5.35 4.75
CA LEU A 96 1.47 6.14 3.65
C LEU A 96 2.52 6.99 2.94
N THR A 97 3.43 7.60 3.68
CA THR A 97 4.37 8.61 3.15
C THR A 97 5.74 8.03 2.77
N VAL A 98 6.07 6.83 3.23
CA VAL A 98 7.37 6.19 2.99
C VAL A 98 7.18 4.82 2.32
N GLU A 99 6.53 3.87 3.00
CA GLU A 99 6.51 2.48 2.55
C GLU A 99 5.68 2.27 1.27
N VAL A 100 4.55 2.97 1.13
CA VAL A 100 3.70 2.89 -0.06
C VAL A 100 4.40 3.47 -1.31
N PRO A 101 5.02 4.67 -1.25
CA PRO A 101 5.86 5.16 -2.34
C PRO A 101 7.02 4.22 -2.71
N GLU A 102 7.75 3.70 -1.72
CA GLU A 102 8.84 2.74 -1.95
C GLU A 102 8.33 1.46 -2.63
N LEU A 103 7.20 0.91 -2.18
CA LEU A 103 6.56 -0.23 -2.83
C LEU A 103 6.23 0.07 -4.29
N LYS A 104 5.59 1.21 -4.58
CA LYS A 104 5.26 1.62 -5.95
C LYS A 104 6.50 1.66 -6.83
N GLU A 105 7.59 2.27 -6.36
CA GLU A 105 8.83 2.34 -7.12
C GLU A 105 9.39 0.95 -7.44
N GLU A 106 9.41 0.04 -6.46
CA GLU A 106 9.89 -1.33 -6.66
C GLU A 106 9.02 -2.10 -7.65
N LEU A 107 7.69 -1.98 -7.56
CA LEU A 107 6.78 -2.66 -8.50
C LEU A 107 6.91 -2.10 -9.93
N VAL A 108 7.05 -0.78 -10.08
CA VAL A 108 7.28 -0.16 -11.39
C VAL A 108 8.62 -0.61 -11.99
N LYS A 109 9.68 -0.66 -11.18
CA LYS A 109 10.98 -1.21 -11.62
C LYS A 109 10.85 -2.66 -12.07
N LEU A 110 10.16 -3.50 -11.28
CA LEU A 110 9.91 -4.89 -11.65
C LEU A 110 9.22 -5.03 -13.01
N LYS A 111 8.21 -4.20 -13.28
CA LYS A 111 7.54 -4.17 -14.60
C LYS A 111 8.45 -3.72 -15.74
N ASN A 112 9.34 -2.76 -15.49
CA ASN A 112 10.23 -2.20 -16.51
C ASN A 112 11.42 -3.10 -16.86
N ILE A 113 11.79 -4.07 -16.01
CA ILE A 113 12.91 -5.01 -16.24
C ILE A 113 12.46 -6.24 -17.07
N ASN A 114 11.38 -6.08 -17.86
CA ASN A 114 10.74 -7.12 -18.68
C ASN A 114 10.11 -8.28 -17.87
N LEU A 115 9.11 -7.94 -17.06
CA LEU A 115 8.03 -8.90 -16.73
C LEU A 115 7.18 -9.22 -17.97
#